data_AF-A0A7V5UQZ9-F1
#
_entry.id   AF-A0A7V5UQZ9-F1
#
_cell.length_a   1.000
_cell.length_b   1.000
_cell.length_c   1.000
_cell.angle_alpha   90.00
_cell.angle_beta   90.00
_cell.angle_gamma   90.00
#
_symmetry.space_group_name_H-M   'P 1'
#
loop_
_entity.id
_entity.type
_entity.pdbx_description
1 polymer ?
#
loop_
_entity_poly.entity_id
_entity_poly.type
_entity_poly.pdbx_seq_one_letter_code
_entity_poly.pdbx_strand_id
1 'polypeptide(L)'
;MKHKTKLERLREDTYSFGDLPETIRIPPLGQYRNEVVRPIETASLDDVAFALLALETEASALYGKINSLRRLYELARKNGALGADNALDATPDAKGGSK
;
A
#
# COMPACT_ATOMS: atom_id res chain seq x y z
N MET A 1 15.98 31.94 17.60
CA MET A 1 15.99 30.49 17.37
C MET A 1 14.56 30.05 17.11
N LYS A 2 14.25 29.37 15.99
CA LYS A 2 12.94 28.74 15.83
C LYS A 2 12.90 27.51 16.73
N HIS A 3 11.91 27.45 17.62
CA HIS A 3 11.65 26.24 18.38
C HIS A 3 11.12 25.16 17.44
N LYS A 4 11.63 23.93 17.58
CA LYS A 4 11.11 22.78 16.83
C LYS A 4 9.66 22.51 17.22
N THR A 5 8.84 22.07 16.28
CA THR A 5 7.47 21.64 16.53
C THR A 5 7.45 20.32 17.29
N LYS A 6 6.30 19.95 17.86
CA LYS A 6 6.14 18.64 18.51
C LYS A 6 6.36 17.49 17.52
N LEU A 7 5.91 17.67 16.28
CA LEU A 7 6.07 16.70 15.19
C LEU A 7 7.55 16.54 14.80
N GLU A 8 8.28 17.64 14.64
CA GLU A 8 9.71 17.62 14.32
C GLU A 8 10.51 16.88 15.40
N ARG A 9 10.22 17.15 16.68
CA ARG A 9 10.86 16.40 17.79
C ARG A 9 10.52 14.92 17.75
N LEU A 10 9.26 14.56 17.46
CA LEU A 10 8.84 13.16 17.40
C LEU A 10 9.54 12.39 16.26
N ARG A 11 9.76 13.02 15.12
CA ARG A 11 10.51 12.43 13.99
C ARG A 11 11.99 12.21 14.32
N GLU A 12 12.58 13.08 15.15
CA GLU A 12 13.99 13.03 15.52
C GLU A 12 14.29 12.08 16.68
N ASP A 13 13.39 11.98 17.66
CA ASP A 13 13.61 11.24 18.91
C ASP A 13 13.52 9.71 18.75
N THR A 14 13.02 9.18 17.63
CA THR A 14 12.73 7.73 17.52
C THR A 14 12.90 7.19 16.11
N TYR A 15 13.52 6.00 15.99
CA TYR A 15 13.74 5.29 14.72
C TYR A 15 12.46 4.94 13.96
N SER A 16 11.29 4.95 14.63
CA SER A 16 10.02 4.47 14.09
C SER A 16 9.10 5.57 13.53
N PHE A 17 9.44 6.86 13.73
CA PHE A 17 8.57 7.98 13.31
C PHE A 17 9.15 8.84 12.19
N GLY A 18 10.29 8.45 11.60
CA GLY A 18 10.93 9.21 10.53
C GLY A 18 10.01 9.48 9.33
N ASP A 19 9.16 8.51 8.99
CA ASP A 19 8.22 8.59 7.85
C ASP A 19 6.82 9.11 8.25
N LEU A 20 6.63 9.57 9.50
CA LEU A 20 5.33 10.09 9.93
C LEU A 20 4.98 11.31 9.09
N PRO A 21 3.82 11.36 8.40
CA PRO A 21 3.52 12.43 7.46
C PRO A 21 3.08 13.72 8.17
N GLU A 22 3.18 14.86 7.46
CA GLU A 22 2.65 16.14 7.97
C GLU A 22 1.13 16.21 7.86
N THR A 23 0.57 15.50 6.87
CA THR A 23 -0.87 15.43 6.62
C THR A 23 -1.29 14.00 6.40
N ILE A 24 -2.48 13.65 6.89
CA ILE A 24 -3.10 12.35 6.65
C ILE A 24 -4.27 12.50 5.66
N ARG A 25 -4.50 11.47 4.84
CA ARG A 25 -5.67 11.35 3.97
C ARG A 25 -6.69 10.45 4.64
N ILE A 26 -7.88 10.97 4.85
CA ILE A 26 -8.99 10.27 5.50
C ILE A 26 -10.00 9.92 4.38
N PRO A 27 -10.29 8.63 4.16
CA PRO A 27 -11.22 8.22 3.12
C PRO A 27 -12.66 8.66 3.46
N PRO A 28 -13.60 8.62 2.49
CA PRO A 28 -15.03 8.82 2.75
C PRO A 28 -15.59 7.70 3.66
N LEU A 29 -15.40 7.86 4.97
CA LEU A 29 -15.75 6.87 5.99
C LEU A 29 -16.28 7.56 7.26
N GLY A 30 -17.25 6.93 7.90
CA GLY A 30 -17.91 7.47 9.10
C GLY A 30 -18.65 8.77 8.79
N GLN A 31 -18.25 9.87 9.44
CA GLN A 31 -18.86 11.19 9.25
C GLN A 31 -18.41 11.91 7.96
N TYR A 32 -17.34 11.44 7.30
CA TYR A 32 -16.81 12.07 6.10
C TYR A 32 -17.50 11.53 4.86
N ARG A 33 -18.19 12.42 4.13
CA ARG A 33 -18.86 12.08 2.86
C ARG A 33 -17.91 12.07 1.66
N ASN A 34 -16.79 12.78 1.77
CA ASN A 34 -15.75 12.87 0.76
C ASN A 34 -14.39 12.65 1.42
N GLU A 35 -13.35 12.43 0.63
CA GLU A 35 -11.99 12.39 1.14
C GLU A 35 -11.61 13.73 1.77
N VAL A 36 -10.92 13.67 2.91
CA VAL A 36 -10.42 14.84 3.63
C VAL A 36 -8.93 14.69 3.86
N VAL A 37 -8.17 15.75 3.57
CA VAL A 37 -6.76 15.87 3.95
C VAL A 37 -6.67 16.74 5.20
N ARG A 38 -5.99 16.26 6.24
CA ARG A 38 -5.88 16.96 7.52
C ARG A 38 -4.44 17.00 8.03
N PRO A 39 -3.94 18.14 8.53
CA PRO A 39 -2.67 18.20 9.26
C PRO A 39 -2.70 17.30 10.50
N ILE A 40 -1.64 16.52 10.71
CA ILE A 40 -1.57 15.54 11.80
C ILE A 40 -1.69 16.20 13.18
N GLU A 41 -1.27 17.47 13.31
CA GLU A 41 -1.38 18.27 14.53
C GLU A 41 -2.82 18.57 14.93
N THR A 42 -3.75 18.47 13.98
CA THR A 42 -5.19 18.74 14.18
C THR A 42 -6.05 17.50 13.98
N ALA A 43 -5.44 16.37 13.64
CA ALA A 43 -6.13 15.11 13.43
C ALA A 43 -6.60 14.52 14.77
N SER A 44 -7.82 14.00 14.78
CA SER A 44 -8.32 13.17 15.88
C SER A 44 -7.72 11.77 15.80
N LEU A 45 -7.87 10.99 16.87
CA LEU A 45 -7.44 9.59 16.87
C LEU A 45 -8.23 8.76 15.82
N ASP A 46 -9.52 9.05 15.64
CA ASP A 46 -10.36 8.40 14.62
C ASP A 46 -9.87 8.74 13.21
N ASP A 47 -9.46 9.99 12.95
CA ASP A 47 -8.91 10.38 11.66
C ASP A 47 -7.65 9.57 11.33
N VAL A 48 -6.76 9.39 12.31
CA VAL A 48 -5.55 8.59 12.17
C VAL A 48 -5.90 7.12 11.92
N ALA A 49 -6.87 6.56 12.64
CA ALA A 49 -7.32 5.18 12.44
C ALA A 49 -7.91 4.96 11.03
N PHE A 50 -8.70 5.90 10.52
CA PHE A 50 -9.25 5.82 9.17
C PHE A 50 -8.17 5.98 8.09
N ALA A 51 -7.19 6.87 8.29
CA ALA A 51 -6.05 6.99 7.39
C ALA A 51 -5.20 5.71 7.37
N LEU A 52 -4.97 5.08 8.53
CA LEU A 52 -4.27 3.81 8.63
C LEU A 52 -5.01 2.71 7.87
N LEU A 53 -6.32 2.57 8.06
CA LEU A 53 -7.13 1.58 7.35
C LEU A 53 -7.05 1.73 5.82
N ALA A 54 -7.03 2.97 5.33
CA ALA A 54 -6.85 3.25 3.90
C ALA A 54 -5.48 2.76 3.41
N LEU A 55 -4.40 3.11 4.12
CA LEU A 55 -3.04 2.70 3.78
C LEU A 55 -2.86 1.17 3.82
N GLU A 56 -3.44 0.50 4.81
CA GLU A 56 -3.42 -0.96 4.90
C GLU A 56 -4.16 -1.61 3.73
N THR A 57 -5.28 -1.01 3.30
CA THR A 57 -6.03 -1.46 2.12
C THR A 57 -5.20 -1.31 0.84
N GLU A 58 -4.53 -0.18 0.67
CA GLU A 58 -3.61 0.07 -0.45
C GLU A 58 -2.43 -0.92 -0.45
N ALA A 59 -1.82 -1.14 0.72
CA ALA A 59 -0.73 -2.09 0.89
C ALA A 59 -1.18 -3.52 0.55
N SER A 60 -2.35 -3.94 1.03
CA SER A 60 -2.92 -5.25 0.72
C SER A 60 -3.17 -5.42 -0.79
N ALA A 61 -3.73 -4.42 -1.45
CA ALA A 61 -3.92 -4.43 -2.90
C ALA A 61 -2.58 -4.51 -3.66
N LEU A 62 -1.54 -3.79 -3.19
CA LEU A 62 -0.20 -3.84 -3.76
C LEU A 62 0.43 -5.23 -3.60
N TYR A 63 0.35 -5.84 -2.41
CA TYR A 63 0.81 -7.20 -2.16
C TYR A 63 0.06 -8.22 -3.03
N GLY A 64 -1.25 -8.02 -3.24
CA GLY A 64 -2.04 -8.82 -4.19
C GLY A 64 -1.45 -8.78 -5.60
N LYS A 65 -1.12 -7.59 -6.12
CA LYS A 65 -0.47 -7.43 -7.43
C LYS A 65 0.92 -8.09 -7.48
N ILE A 66 1.76 -7.86 -6.46
CA ILE A 66 3.09 -8.46 -6.35
C ILE A 66 2.99 -9.99 -6.38
N ASN A 67 2.07 -10.55 -5.60
CA ASN A 67 1.90 -12.00 -5.51
C ASN A 67 1.41 -12.60 -6.83
N SER A 68 0.48 -11.93 -7.51
CA SER A 68 0.02 -12.35 -8.84
C SER A 68 1.15 -12.36 -9.86
N LEU A 69 1.99 -11.31 -9.90
CA LEU A 69 3.15 -11.26 -10.79
C LEU A 69 4.20 -12.31 -10.44
N ARG A 70 4.46 -12.55 -9.15
CA ARG A 70 5.37 -13.62 -8.71
C ARG A 70 4.88 -15.00 -9.17
N ARG A 71 3.58 -15.28 -9.04
CA ARG A 71 2.98 -16.54 -9.51
C ARG A 71 3.06 -16.70 -11.02
N LEU A 72 2.77 -15.64 -11.78
CA LEU A 72 2.90 -15.65 -13.23
C LEU A 72 4.35 -15.97 -13.65
N TYR A 73 5.32 -15.29 -13.04
CA TYR A 73 6.74 -15.52 -13.27
C TYR A 73 7.14 -16.96 -12.96
N GLU A 74 6.78 -17.48 -11.79
CA GLU A 74 7.09 -18.86 -11.39
C GLU A 74 6.48 -19.89 -12.34
N LEU A 75 5.25 -19.66 -12.80
CA LEU A 75 4.55 -20.53 -13.75
C LEU A 75 5.26 -20.54 -15.11
N ALA A 76 5.58 -19.37 -15.66
CA ALA A 76 6.34 -19.25 -16.90
C ALA A 76 7.71 -19.95 -16.81
N ARG A 77 8.45 -19.75 -15.71
CA ARG A 77 9.74 -20.42 -15.48
C ARG A 77 9.62 -21.94 -15.40
N LYS A 78 8.58 -22.45 -14.72
CA LYS A 78 8.29 -23.89 -14.67
C LYS A 78 8.02 -24.49 -16.06
N ASN A 79 7.54 -23.68 -16.99
CA ASN A 79 7.31 -24.06 -18.39
C ASN A 79 8.51 -23.77 -19.31
N GLY A 80 9.67 -23.42 -18.76
CA GLY A 80 10.90 -23.25 -19.54
C GLY A 80 11.13 -21.85 -20.09
N ALA A 81 10.32 -20.85 -19.72
CA ALA A 81 10.53 -19.47 -20.15
C ALA A 81 11.91 -18.92 -19.75
N LEU A 82 12.55 -18.23 -20.68
CA LEU A 82 13.81 -17.52 -20.56
C LEU A 82 13.58 -16.01 -20.38
N GLY A 83 14.65 -15.25 -20.12
CA GLY A 83 14.54 -13.87 -19.64
C GLY A 83 13.87 -12.88 -20.59
N ALA A 84 13.89 -13.14 -21.91
CA ALA A 84 13.27 -12.28 -22.92
C ALA A 84 11.88 -12.77 -23.35
N ASP A 85 11.40 -13.90 -22.82
CA ASP A 85 10.15 -14.52 -23.26
C ASP A 85 8.94 -13.79 -22.65
N ASN A 86 7.81 -13.86 -23.35
CA ASN A 86 6.54 -13.38 -22.82
C ASN A 86 6.02 -14.35 -21.75
N ALA A 87 5.92 -13.87 -20.50
CA ALA A 87 5.52 -14.68 -19.37
C ALA A 87 4.08 -15.22 -19.46
N LEU A 88 3.17 -14.50 -20.13
CA LEU A 88 1.78 -14.92 -20.30
C LEU A 88 1.68 -16.04 -21.35
N ASP A 89 2.35 -15.88 -22.48
CA ASP A 89 2.38 -16.90 -23.54
C ASP A 89 3.05 -18.20 -23.07
N ALA A 90 3.97 -18.10 -22.11
CA ALA A 90 4.64 -19.23 -21.48
C ALA A 90 3.83 -19.87 -20.34
N THR A 91 2.62 -19.38 -20.03
CA THR A 91 1.73 -20.10 -19.11
C THR A 91 1.07 -21.27 -19.84
N PRO A 92 0.77 -22.38 -19.14
CA PRO A 92 0.03 -23.46 -19.78
C PRO A 92 -1.38 -22.95 -20.05
N ASP A 93 -1.95 -23.35 -21.19
CA ASP A 93 -3.39 -23.16 -21.42
C ASP A 93 -4.13 -23.66 -20.18
N ALA A 94 -5.02 -22.81 -19.64
CA ALA A 94 -5.93 -23.25 -18.58
C ALA A 94 -6.56 -24.53 -19.08
N LYS A 95 -6.29 -25.67 -18.41
CA LYS A 95 -6.95 -26.93 -18.73
C LYS A 95 -8.42 -26.62 -18.78
N GLY A 96 -9.00 -26.65 -19.98
CA GLY A 96 -10.41 -26.44 -20.18
C GLY A 96 -11.12 -27.34 -19.18
N GLY A 97 -11.91 -26.73 -18.30
CA GLY A 97 -12.86 -27.48 -17.50
C GLY A 97 -13.85 -28.08 -18.48
N SER A 98 -13.53 -29.28 -18.99
CA SER A 98 -14.51 -30.11 -19.65
C SER A 98 -15.57 -30.44 -18.61
N LYS A 99 -16.82 -30.08 -18.95
CA LYS A 99 -18.02 -30.63 -18.33
C LYS A 99 -17.97 -32.16 -18.32
#